data_AF-A0A419KVD4-F1
#
_entry.id   AF-A0A419KVD4-F1
#
_cell.length_a   1.000
_cell.length_b   1.000
_cell.length_c   1.000
_cell.angle_alpha   90.00
_cell.angle_beta   90.00
_cell.angle_gamma   90.00
#
_symmetry.space_group_name_H-M   'P 1'
#
loop_
_entity.id
_entity.type
_entity.pdbx_description
1 polymer ?
#
loop_
_entity_poly.entity_id
_entity_poly.type
_entity_poly.pdbx_seq_one_letter_code
_entity_poly.pdbx_strand_id
1 'polypeptide(L)' 'MKNFQINIFYLISSICFLILVGYLWLVFLPIYEFTTAYESVKRLVSILTVLLVLSAGIQFFLAIKKK' A
#
# COMPACT_ATOMS: atom_id res chain seq x y z
N MET A 1 22.99 4.69 -25.50
CA MET A 1 22.41 5.17 -24.23
C MET A 1 21.12 4.40 -23.99
N LYS A 2 21.13 3.44 -23.05
CA LYS A 2 19.99 2.55 -22.80
C LYS A 2 18.97 3.33 -21.98
N ASN A 3 17.96 3.90 -22.65
CA ASN A 3 16.91 4.72 -22.03
C ASN A 3 16.33 4.00 -20.81
N PHE A 4 16.83 4.35 -19.63
CA PHE A 4 16.15 4.62 -18.36
C PHE A 4 14.62 4.49 -18.20
N GLN A 5 13.84 3.76 -19.00
CA GLN A 5 12.36 3.73 -18.89
C GLN A 5 11.94 2.95 -17.64
N ILE A 6 12.17 3.55 -16.47
CA ILE A 6 11.48 3.22 -15.24
C ILE A 6 10.01 3.51 -15.54
N ASN A 7 9.16 2.51 -15.36
CA ASN A 7 7.75 2.67 -15.60
C ASN A 7 7.17 3.50 -14.44
N ILE A 8 7.18 4.82 -14.60
CA ILE A 8 6.76 5.81 -13.60
C ILE A 8 5.35 5.51 -13.06
N PHE A 9 4.49 4.88 -13.86
CA PHE A 9 3.18 4.39 -13.44
C PHE A 9 3.24 3.39 -12.27
N TYR A 10 4.16 2.42 -12.30
CA TYR A 10 4.31 1.46 -11.20
C TYR A 10 4.92 2.13 -9.96
N LEU A 11 5.82 3.10 -10.15
CA LEU A 11 6.41 3.86 -9.05
C LEU A 11 5.34 4.69 -8.31
N ILE A 12 4.53 5.44 -9.06
CA ILE A 12 3.43 6.27 -8.51
C ILE A 12 2.39 5.37 -7.82
N SER A 13 2.02 4.25 -8.44
CA SER A 13 1.07 3.31 -7.83
C SER A 13 1.60 2.73 -6.51
N SER A 14 2.89 2.38 -6.45
CA SER A 14 3.51 1.87 -5.21
C SER A 14 3.52 2.93 -4.11
N ILE A 15 3.80 4.19 -4.44
CA ILE A 15 3.75 5.31 -3.49
C ILE A 15 2.31 5.51 -2.99
N CYS A 16 1.32 5.43 -3.89
CA CYS A 16 -0.09 5.53 -3.53
C CYS A 16 -0.50 4.44 -2.53
N PHE A 17 -0.04 3.20 -2.72
CA PHE A 17 -0.30 2.12 -1.77
C PHE A 17 0.34 2.35 -0.40
N LEU A 18 1.55 2.90 -0.34
CA LEU A 18 2.18 3.27 0.94
C LEU A 18 1.40 4.37 1.67
N ILE A 19 0.95 5.39 0.94
CA ILE A 19 0.10 6.46 1.48
C ILE A 19 -1.21 5.88 2.01
N LEU A 20 -1.82 4.94 1.26
CA LEU A 20 -3.06 4.29 1.65
C LEU A 20 -2.89 3.48 2.95
N VAL A 21 -1.80 2.72 3.08
CA VAL A 21 -1.47 2.03 4.34
C VAL A 21 -1.35 3.01 5.51
N GLY A 22 -0.62 4.12 5.30
CA GLY A 22 -0.49 5.18 6.31
C GLY A 22 -1.85 5.76 6.73
N TYR A 23 -2.73 6.03 5.75
CA TYR A 23 -4.09 6.50 6.01
C TYR A 23 -4.92 5.49 6.80
N LEU A 24 -4.85 4.20 6.43
CA LEU A 24 -5.60 3.14 7.12
C LEU A 24 -5.22 3.06 8.61
N TRP A 25 -3.94 3.23 8.95
CA TRP A 25 -3.46 3.11 10.32
C TRP A 25 -3.58 4.40 11.13
N LEU A 26 -3.28 5.56 10.54
CA LEU A 26 -3.21 6.83 11.28
C LEU A 26 -4.53 7.58 11.32
N VAL A 27 -5.44 7.32 10.37
CA VAL A 27 -6.72 8.03 10.27
C VAL A 27 -7.87 7.06 10.41
N PHE A 28 -7.92 6.03 9.57
CA PHE A 28 -9.09 5.13 9.53
C PHE A 28 -9.23 4.30 10.81
N LEU A 29 -8.17 3.64 11.27
CA LEU A 29 -8.20 2.81 12.47
C LEU A 29 -8.61 3.56 13.75
N PRO A 30 -8.03 4.73 14.10
CA PRO A 30 -8.38 5.44 15.32
C PRO A 30 -9.81 6.01 15.32
N ILE A 31 -10.43 6.23 14.15
CA ILE A 31 -11.86 6.60 14.08
C ILE A 31 -12.75 5.56 14.76
N TYR A 32 -12.36 4.29 14.74
CA TYR A 32 -13.13 3.19 15.32
C TYR A 32 -12.74 2.85 16.76
N GLU A 33 -11.74 3.52 17.37
CA GLU A 33 -11.14 3.14 18.67
C GLU A 33 -12.15 3.02 19.82
N PHE A 34 -13.24 3.79 19.77
CA PHE A 34 -14.31 3.79 20.77
C PHE A 34 -15.55 2.98 20.35
N THR A 35 -15.45 2.19 19.28
CA THR A 35 -16.55 1.39 18.74
C THR A 35 -16.33 -0.10 18.97
N THR A 36 -17.41 -0.85 19.12
CA THR A 36 -17.35 -2.33 19.21
C THR A 36 -16.83 -2.98 17.92
N ALA A 37 -16.79 -2.23 16.81
CA ALA A 37 -16.26 -2.66 15.53
C ALA A 37 -14.72 -2.56 15.45
N TYR A 38 -14.04 -1.95 16.42
CA TYR A 38 -12.59 -1.71 16.37
C TYR A 38 -11.77 -2.96 16.06
N GLU A 39 -12.01 -4.06 16.79
CA GLU A 39 -11.26 -5.31 16.59
C GLU A 39 -11.48 -5.92 15.20
N SER A 40 -12.74 -5.90 14.73
CA SER A 40 -13.08 -6.35 13.38
C SER A 40 -12.40 -5.49 12.30
N VAL A 41 -12.45 -4.17 12.47
CA VAL A 41 -11.82 -3.20 11.56
C VAL A 41 -10.29 -3.35 11.59
N LYS A 42 -9.67 -3.47 12.75
CA LYS A 42 -8.23 -3.69 12.92
C LYS A 42 -7.75 -4.94 12.21
N ARG A 43 -8.51 -6.04 12.29
CA ARG A 43 -8.20 -7.29 11.58
C ARG A 43 -8.28 -7.10 10.06
N LEU A 44 -9.31 -6.42 9.57
CA LEU A 44 -9.44 -6.08 8.15
C LEU A 44 -8.33 -5.16 7.66
N VAL A 45 -8.02 -4.08 8.40
CA VAL A 45 -6.92 -3.16 8.11
C VAL A 45 -5.59 -3.90 8.05
N SER A 46 -5.35 -4.84 8.97
CA SER A 46 -4.13 -5.66 8.96
C SER A 46 -4.03 -6.53 7.70
N ILE A 47 -5.10 -7.22 7.32
CA ILE A 47 -5.15 -8.03 6.08
C ILE A 47 -4.93 -7.16 4.84
N LEU A 48 -5.60 -6.00 4.77
CA LEU A 48 -5.44 -5.05 3.67
C LEU A 48 -4.02 -4.51 3.60
N THR A 49 -3.39 -4.24 4.74
CA THR A 49 -1.99 -3.78 4.81
C THR A 49 -1.05 -4.83 4.20
N VAL A 50 -1.22 -6.11 4.53
CA VAL A 50 -0.42 -7.19 3.95
C VAL A 50 -0.60 -7.27 2.43
N LEU A 51 -1.86 -7.22 1.95
CA LEU A 51 -2.14 -7.22 0.51
C LEU A 51 -1.52 -6.02 -0.20
N LEU A 52 -1.62 -4.83 0.38
CA LEU A 52 -1.08 -3.59 -0.17
C LEU A 52 0.45 -3.62 -0.23
N VAL A 53 1.11 -4.12 0.81
CA VAL A 53 2.57 -4.27 0.84
C VAL A 53 3.04 -5.29 -0.20
N LEU A 54 2.35 -6.43 -0.35
CA LEU A 54 2.64 -7.41 -1.40
C LEU A 54 2.48 -6.80 -2.79
N SER A 55 1.37 -6.07 -3.02
CA SER A 55 1.11 -5.39 -4.29
C SER A 55 2.18 -4.34 -4.61
N ALA A 56 2.51 -3.48 -3.63
CA ALA A 56 3.58 -2.49 -3.77
C ALA A 56 4.93 -3.15 -4.06
N GLY A 57 5.26 -4.26 -3.40
CA GLY A 57 6.48 -5.03 -3.66
C GLY A 57 6.53 -5.60 -5.08
N ILE A 58 5.42 -6.15 -5.59
CA ILE A 58 5.32 -6.66 -6.96
C ILE A 58 5.45 -5.52 -7.97
N GLN A 59 4.79 -4.39 -7.74
CA GLN A 59 4.87 -3.20 -8.59
C GLN A 59 6.28 -2.62 -8.61
N PHE A 60 6.95 -2.57 -7.45
CA PHE A 60 8.33 -2.12 -7.33
C PHE A 60 9.28 -3.08 -8.07
N PHE A 61 9.08 -4.39 -7.93
CA PHE A 61 9.85 -5.39 -8.67
C PHE A 61 9.65 -5.27 -10.18
N LEU A 62 8.42 -5.10 -10.66
CA LEU A 62 8.09 -4.83 -12.07
C LEU A 62 8.68 -3.51 -12.57
N ALA A 63 8.72 -2.47 -11.73
CA ALA A 63 9.33 -1.19 -12.07
C ALA A 63 10.86 -1.30 -12.26
N ILE A 64 11.52 -2.16 -11.48
CA ILE A 64 12.96 -2.42 -11.56
C ILE A 64 13.29 -3.40 -12.69
N LYS A 65 12.43 -4.39 -12.94
CA LYS A 65 12.63 -5.41 -13.98
C LYS A 65 12.39 -4.82 -15.37
N LYS A 66 13.37 -4.02 -15.79
CA LYS A 66 13.54 -3.50 -17.13
C LYS A 66 13.86 -4.64 -18.10
N LYS A 67 13.16 -4.68 -19.22
CA LYS A 67 13.61 -5.36 -20.44
C LYS A 67 14.91 -4.72 -20.96
#